data_AF-A0A495JG38-F1
#
_entry.id   AF-A0A495JG38-F1
#
_cell.length_a   1.000
_cell.length_b   1.000
_cell.length_c   1.000
_cell.angle_alpha   90.00
_cell.angle_beta   90.00
_cell.angle_gamma   90.00
#
_symmetry.space_group_name_H-M   'P 1'
#
loop_
_entity.id
_entity.type
_entity.pdbx_description
1 polymer ?
#
loop_
_entity_poly.entity_id
_entity_poly.type
_entity_poly.pdbx_seq_one_letter_code
_entity_poly.pdbx_strand_id
1 'polypeptide(L)'
;MSRRPASSVAADLTHKCASHRWDCGRCGQPWPCEPAREEVRASFHGDRVGMAMYMGEQLVSAARELRGESPAKLYERFILWTR
;
A
#
# COMPACT_ATOMS: atom_id res chain seq x y z
N MET A 1 17.95 2.62 15.10
CA MET A 1 16.91 2.10 14.19
C MET A 1 16.60 3.18 13.17
N SER A 2 17.25 3.15 12.01
CA SER A 2 17.02 4.15 10.97
C SER A 2 15.73 3.80 10.23
N ARG A 3 14.66 4.59 10.39
CA ARG A 3 13.43 4.38 9.63
C ARG A 3 13.70 4.75 8.18
N ARG A 4 13.52 3.81 7.26
CA ARG A 4 13.52 4.14 5.83
C ARG A 4 12.32 5.03 5.52
N PRO A 5 12.48 6.11 4.73
CA PRO A 5 11.35 6.94 4.35
C PRO A 5 10.39 6.15 3.46
N ALA A 6 9.09 6.39 3.61
CA ALA A 6 8.01 5.78 2.81
C ALA A 6 8.26 5.88 1.29
N SER A 7 8.82 7.01 0.83
CA SER A 7 9.17 7.23 -0.57
C SER A 7 10.25 6.28 -1.09
N SER A 8 11.19 5.86 -0.24
CA SER A 8 12.21 4.87 -0.61
C SER A 8 11.60 3.47 -0.70
N VAL A 9 10.64 3.13 0.17
CA VAL A 9 9.93 1.85 0.07
C VAL A 9 9.19 1.77 -1.25
N ALA A 10 8.40 2.78 -1.60
CA ALA A 10 7.63 2.82 -2.84
C ALA A 10 8.51 2.75 -4.11
N ALA A 11 9.74 3.26 -4.05
CA ALA A 11 10.69 3.20 -5.16
C ALA A 11 11.17 1.77 -5.46
N ASP A 12 11.28 0.92 -4.44
CA ASP A 12 11.87 -0.42 -4.54
C ASP A 12 10.84 -1.52 -4.87
N LEU A 13 9.54 -1.25 -4.69
CA LEU A 13 8.50 -2.23 -5.00
C LEU A 13 8.48 -2.57 -6.49
N THR A 14 8.39 -3.85 -6.86
CA THR A 14 8.16 -4.24 -8.25
C THR A 14 6.67 -4.11 -8.58
N HIS A 15 5.80 -4.41 -7.62
CA HIS A 15 4.36 -4.28 -7.76
C HIS A 15 3.88 -2.91 -7.27
N LYS A 16 4.04 -1.88 -8.12
CA LYS A 16 3.62 -0.49 -7.84
C LYS A 16 2.19 -0.20 -8.29
N CYS A 17 1.55 0.77 -7.63
CA CYS A 17 0.26 1.33 -8.05
C CYS A 17 0.39 2.11 -9.37
N ALA A 18 -0.54 1.89 -10.32
CA ALA A 18 -0.71 2.68 -11.53
C ALA A 18 -1.81 3.74 -11.31
N SER A 19 -1.48 5.00 -11.61
CA SER A 19 -2.08 6.24 -11.10
C SER A 19 -3.59 6.47 -11.26
N HIS A 20 -4.34 5.70 -12.04
CA HIS A 20 -5.73 6.08 -12.38
C HIS A 20 -6.81 5.08 -11.95
N ARG A 21 -6.43 3.93 -11.41
CA ARG A 21 -7.42 2.91 -10.97
C ARG A 21 -7.05 2.24 -9.66
N TRP A 22 -5.94 2.65 -9.07
CA TRP A 22 -5.33 1.93 -7.96
C TRP A 22 -5.03 0.47 -8.30
N ASP A 23 -4.77 0.18 -9.57
CA ASP A 23 -4.41 -1.16 -10.04
C ASP A 23 -2.88 -1.31 -10.05
N CYS A 24 -2.38 -2.52 -9.86
CA CYS A 24 -0.96 -2.81 -9.86
C CYS A 24 -0.43 -2.76 -11.29
N GLY A 25 0.57 -1.93 -11.56
CA GLY A 25 1.18 -1.79 -12.89
C GLY A 25 1.85 -3.07 -13.41
N ARG A 26 2.22 -4.01 -12.52
CA ARG A 26 2.84 -5.27 -12.91
C ARG A 26 1.87 -6.40 -13.26
N CYS A 27 0.75 -6.53 -12.54
CA CYS A 27 -0.16 -7.67 -12.68
C CYS A 27 -1.63 -7.28 -13.00
N GLY A 28 -1.94 -5.99 -13.04
CA GLY A 28 -3.29 -5.47 -13.32
C GLY A 28 -4.33 -5.69 -12.22
N GLN A 29 -3.97 -6.35 -11.11
CA GLN A 29 -4.87 -6.57 -9.97
C GLN A 29 -5.00 -5.32 -9.10
N PRO A 30 -6.07 -5.17 -8.30
CA PRO A 30 -6.21 -4.07 -7.36
C PRO A 30 -4.99 -3.97 -6.43
N TRP A 31 -4.28 -2.84 -6.46
CA TRP A 31 -3.14 -2.57 -5.59
C TRP A 31 -3.60 -2.16 -4.19
N PRO A 32 -2.99 -2.65 -3.10
CA PRO A 32 -1.91 -3.62 -3.06
C PRO A 32 -2.43 -5.04 -3.35
N CYS A 33 -1.88 -5.65 -4.40
CA CYS A 33 -2.07 -7.07 -4.70
C CYS A 33 -1.20 -7.92 -3.77
N GLU A 34 -1.43 -9.23 -3.69
CA GLU A 34 -0.72 -10.08 -2.74
C GLU A 34 0.82 -9.96 -2.81
N PRO A 35 1.46 -9.98 -4.01
CA PRO A 35 2.91 -9.76 -4.10
C PRO A 35 3.36 -8.38 -3.60
N ALA A 36 2.55 -7.33 -3.83
CA ALA A 36 2.87 -5.99 -3.32
C ALA A 36 2.83 -5.95 -1.78
N ARG A 37 1.90 -6.68 -1.16
CA ARG A 37 1.80 -6.76 0.31
C ARG A 37 3.03 -7.44 0.91
N GLU A 38 3.51 -8.50 0.27
CA GLU A 38 4.74 -9.21 0.64
C GLU A 38 5.98 -8.30 0.50
N GLU A 39 6.12 -7.61 -0.64
CA GLU A 39 7.22 -6.67 -0.89
C GLU A 39 7.22 -5.51 0.12
N VAL A 40 6.05 -4.94 0.42
CA VAL A 40 5.90 -3.89 1.44
C VAL A 40 6.31 -4.41 2.81
N ARG A 41 5.81 -5.60 3.22
CA ARG A 41 6.17 -6.20 4.52
C ARG A 41 7.68 -6.43 4.63
N ALA A 42 8.32 -6.94 3.58
CA ALA A 42 9.76 -7.16 3.52
C ALA A 42 10.54 -5.85 3.64
N SER A 43 10.07 -4.79 2.99
CA SER A 43 10.74 -3.48 2.93
C SER A 43 10.80 -2.75 4.28
N PHE A 44 9.86 -3.03 5.18
CA PHE A 44 9.83 -2.46 6.52
C PHE A 44 10.58 -3.30 7.57
N HIS A 45 11.11 -4.48 7.22
CA HIS A 45 11.95 -5.31 8.10
C HIS A 45 11.35 -5.54 9.51
N GLY A 46 10.03 -5.69 9.61
CA GLY A 46 9.32 -5.88 10.88
C GLY A 46 8.88 -4.59 11.60
N ASP A 47 9.18 -3.40 11.07
CA ASP A 47 8.59 -2.13 11.54
C ASP A 47 7.11 -2.02 11.16
N ARG A 48 6.27 -2.65 11.97
CA ARG A 48 4.81 -2.71 11.76
C ARG A 48 4.15 -1.34 11.83
N VAL A 49 4.66 -0.44 12.68
CA VAL A 49 4.09 0.92 12.81
C VAL A 49 4.44 1.74 11.58
N GLY A 50 5.69 1.70 11.13
CA GLY A 50 6.11 2.36 9.89
C GLY A 50 5.32 1.85 8.68
N MET A 51 5.14 0.53 8.58
CA MET A 51 4.34 -0.09 7.52
C MET A 51 2.87 0.35 7.55
N ALA A 52 2.23 0.33 8.72
CA ALA A 52 0.83 0.74 8.86
C ALA A 52 0.63 2.23 8.54
N MET A 53 1.57 3.10 8.93
CA MET A 53 1.55 4.52 8.58
C MET A 53 1.66 4.74 7.07
N TYR A 54 2.61 4.07 6.42
CA TYR A 54 2.74 4.10 4.96
C TYR A 54 1.44 3.67 4.27
N MET A 55 0.86 2.54 4.68
CA MET A 55 -0.40 2.08 4.09
C MET A 55 -1.59 3.00 4.41
N GLY A 56 -1.55 3.72 5.53
CA GLY A 56 -2.51 4.78 5.87
C GLY A 56 -2.45 5.97 4.90
N GLU A 57 -1.25 6.43 4.56
CA GLU A 57 -1.06 7.49 3.55
C GLU A 57 -1.61 7.06 2.17
N GLN A 58 -1.39 5.79 1.81
CA GLN A 58 -1.93 5.22 0.58
C GLN A 58 -3.46 5.11 0.63
N LEU A 59 -4.05 4.73 1.77
CA LEU A 59 -5.51 4.72 1.96
C LEU A 59 -6.10 6.11 1.75
N VAL A 60 -5.53 7.15 2.36
CA VAL A 60 -6.03 8.53 2.23
C VAL A 60 -5.98 8.98 0.77
N SER A 61 -4.91 8.65 0.07
CA SER A 61 -4.75 8.94 -1.35
C SER A 61 -5.79 8.17 -2.19
N ALA A 62 -6.01 6.89 -1.89
CA ALA A 62 -7.00 6.06 -2.58
C ALA A 62 -8.42 6.54 -2.35
N ALA A 63 -8.78 6.94 -1.12
CA ALA A 63 -10.10 7.46 -0.79
C ALA A 63 -10.45 8.75 -1.58
N ARG A 64 -9.44 9.55 -1.95
CA ARG A 64 -9.64 10.77 -2.75
C ARG A 64 -9.97 10.48 -4.22
N GLU A 65 -9.46 9.37 -4.75
CA GLU A 65 -9.62 8.99 -6.15
C GLU A 65 -10.75 7.97 -6.36
N LEU A 66 -10.92 7.03 -5.43
CA LEU A 66 -11.96 6.00 -5.41
C LEU A 66 -13.19 6.48 -4.63
N ARG A 67 -13.75 7.64 -4.99
CA ARG A 67 -14.82 8.32 -4.21
C ARG A 67 -16.12 7.53 -4.02
N GLY A 68 -16.31 6.43 -4.76
CA GLY A 68 -17.47 5.54 -4.62
C GLY A 68 -17.21 4.27 -3.81
N GLU A 69 -15.97 4.03 -3.37
CA GLU A 69 -15.64 2.84 -2.60
C GLU A 69 -16.01 3.00 -1.12
N SER A 70 -16.48 1.91 -0.50
CA SER A 70 -16.88 1.98 0.91
C SER A 70 -15.65 2.12 1.83
N PRO A 71 -15.77 2.87 2.95
CA PRO A 71 -14.67 2.96 3.92
C PRO A 71 -14.21 1.60 4.44
N ALA A 72 -15.14 0.65 4.62
CA ALA A 72 -14.83 -0.71 5.05
C ALA A 72 -13.94 -1.44 4.02
N LYS A 73 -14.27 -1.37 2.74
CA LYS A 73 -13.46 -2.01 1.69
C LYS A 73 -12.08 -1.37 1.54
N LEU A 74 -11.97 -0.05 1.70
CA LEU A 74 -10.68 0.62 1.75
C LEU A 74 -9.85 0.19 2.97
N TYR A 75 -10.48 0.07 4.15
CA TYR A 75 -9.81 -0.44 5.34
C TYR A 75 -9.31 -1.88 5.16
N GLU A 76 -10.15 -2.78 4.64
CA GLU A 76 -9.79 -4.16 4.36
C GLU A 76 -8.62 -4.26 3.37
N ARG A 77 -8.66 -3.44 2.32
CA ARG A 77 -7.66 -3.43 1.25
C ARG A 77 -6.30 -2.90 1.69
N PHE A 78 -6.25 -1.81 2.45
CA PHE A 78 -5.01 -1.12 2.79
C PHE A 78 -4.50 -1.42 4.20
N ILE A 79 -5.36 -1.62 5.20
CA ILE A 79 -4.97 -1.65 6.62
C ILE A 79 -5.08 -3.03 7.25
N LEU A 80 -6.12 -3.81 6.95
CA LEU A 80 -6.43 -5.04 7.70
C LEU A 80 -5.25 -6.04 7.76
N TRP A 81 -4.49 -6.15 6.68
CA TRP A 81 -3.35 -7.08 6.55
C TRP A 81 -2.03 -6.55 7.15
N THR A 82 -1.98 -5.29 7.59
CA THR A 82 -0.77 -4.66 8.20
C THR A 82 -0.50 -5.12 9.65
N ARG A 83 -1.31 -6.08 10.11
CA ARG A 83 -1.20 -6.74 11.40
C ARG A 83 -0.17 -7.88 11.41
#